data_AF-A0A5C7LKJ5-F1
#
_entry.id   AF-A0A5C7LKJ5-F1
#
_cell.length_a   1.000
_cell.length_b   1.000
_cell.length_c   1.000
_cell.angle_alpha   90.00
_cell.angle_beta   90.00
_cell.angle_gamma   90.00
#
_symmetry.space_group_name_H-M   'P 1'
#
loop_
_entity.id
_entity.type
_entity.pdbx_description
1 polymer ?
#
loop_
_entity_poly.entity_id
_entity_poly.type
_entity_poly.pdbx_seq_one_letter_code
_entity_poly.pdbx_strand_id
1 'polypeptide(L)'
;MSAASLKSVVNFSAKKEGTLQLADFITSMAAGVHVGSMSCRVGATQATGAFTITSTGPANNETAVLAGQTLTAKTSGAVVANGEFNRSDTPATAAANLAATINAVASLVGVVTAVADAGVVTLTSSVPGLVGNGLILTESMSNTTVTAFSGGTNGTVYNIDLA
;
A
#
# COMPACT_ATOMS: atom_id res chain seq x y z
N MET A 1 -14.86 -4.27 16.97
CA MET A 1 -15.80 -4.07 15.84
C MET A 1 -15.19 -3.01 14.93
N SER A 2 -14.67 -3.41 13.76
CA SER A 2 -14.06 -2.48 12.79
C SER A 2 -15.18 -1.71 12.09
N ALA A 3 -15.11 -0.37 12.11
CA ALA A 3 -16.07 0.47 11.42
C ALA A 3 -15.93 0.27 9.90
N ALA A 4 -16.98 -0.20 9.25
CA ALA A 4 -17.05 -0.21 7.80
C ALA A 4 -17.07 1.25 7.30
N SER A 5 -15.95 1.74 6.78
CA SER A 5 -15.87 3.06 6.16
C SER A 5 -16.19 2.95 4.67
N LEU A 6 -17.23 3.64 4.19
CA LEU A 6 -17.45 3.82 2.76
C LEU A 6 -16.42 4.85 2.25
N LYS A 7 -15.42 4.42 1.48
CA LYS A 7 -14.57 5.33 0.68
C LYS A 7 -15.06 5.31 -0.76
N SER A 8 -15.75 6.37 -1.18
CA SER A 8 -16.13 6.57 -2.57
C SER A 8 -14.99 7.28 -3.30
N VAL A 9 -14.43 6.64 -4.35
CA VAL A 9 -13.53 7.29 -5.30
C VAL A 9 -14.35 7.60 -6.54
N VAL A 10 -15.00 8.76 -6.56
CA VAL A 10 -15.69 9.25 -7.76
C VAL A 10 -14.63 9.78 -8.71
N ASN A 11 -14.31 9.02 -9.76
CA ASN A 11 -13.42 9.46 -10.82
C ASN A 11 -14.28 10.09 -11.93
N PHE A 12 -14.37 11.43 -11.94
CA PHE A 12 -14.99 12.19 -13.04
C PHE A 12 -14.10 12.15 -14.28
N SER A 13 -13.94 10.97 -14.88
CA SER A 13 -13.10 10.76 -16.06
C SER A 13 -13.71 11.37 -17.34
N ALA A 14 -14.94 11.87 -17.29
CA ALA A 14 -15.52 12.67 -18.36
C ALA A 14 -15.56 14.14 -17.93
N LYS A 15 -14.55 14.92 -18.33
CA LYS A 15 -14.66 16.40 -18.37
C LYS A 15 -15.63 16.81 -19.48
N LYS A 16 -16.90 16.43 -19.38
CA LYS A 16 -17.99 17.06 -20.14
C LYS A 16 -18.94 17.66 -19.13
N GLU A 17 -19.18 18.96 -19.28
CA GLU A 17 -20.02 19.84 -18.44
C GLU A 17 -19.33 20.36 -17.15
N GLY A 18 -18.57 21.46 -17.30
CA GLY A 18 -17.77 22.10 -16.26
C GLY A 18 -18.52 22.80 -15.11
N THR A 19 -19.66 22.29 -14.65
CA THR A 19 -20.43 22.93 -13.57
C THR A 19 -21.40 22.03 -12.78
N LEU A 20 -21.41 20.71 -12.95
CA LEU A 20 -22.23 19.87 -12.07
C LEU A 20 -21.53 19.75 -10.71
N GLN A 21 -22.06 20.43 -9.69
CA GLN A 21 -21.62 20.17 -8.32
C GLN A 21 -21.94 18.70 -8.00
N LEU A 22 -21.14 18.04 -7.16
CA LEU A 22 -21.38 16.64 -6.76
C LEU A 22 -22.84 16.44 -6.27
N ALA A 23 -23.42 17.47 -5.64
CA ALA A 23 -24.82 17.50 -5.25
C ALA A 23 -25.79 17.36 -6.45
N ASP A 24 -25.54 18.06 -7.55
CA ASP A 24 -26.35 17.97 -8.77
C ASP A 24 -26.17 16.63 -9.47
N PHE A 25 -24.96 16.07 -9.44
CA PHE A 25 -24.69 14.73 -9.97
C PHE A 25 -25.41 13.63 -9.16
N ILE A 26 -25.41 13.73 -7.83
CA ILE A 26 -26.16 12.81 -6.98
C ILE A 26 -27.67 12.99 -7.19
N THR A 27 -28.13 14.24 -7.35
CA THR A 27 -29.54 14.55 -7.62
C THR A 27 -29.98 14.02 -8.99
N SER A 28 -29.13 14.10 -10.01
CA SER A 28 -29.43 13.57 -11.35
C SER A 28 -29.39 12.05 -11.40
N MET A 29 -28.56 11.39 -10.59
CA MET A 29 -28.65 9.94 -10.36
C MET A 29 -29.97 9.56 -9.68
N ALA A 30 -30.38 10.28 -8.63
CA ALA A 30 -31.65 10.03 -7.95
C ALA A 30 -32.89 10.31 -8.83
N ALA A 31 -32.74 11.20 -9.82
CA ALA A 31 -33.78 11.52 -10.80
C ALA A 31 -33.82 10.56 -12.01
N GLY A 32 -32.97 9.52 -12.05
CA GLY A 32 -32.90 8.55 -13.16
C GLY A 32 -32.31 9.12 -14.45
N VAL A 33 -31.70 10.30 -14.41
CA VAL A 33 -31.01 10.92 -15.57
C VAL A 33 -29.66 10.25 -15.83
N HIS A 34 -29.05 9.68 -14.78
CA HIS A 34 -27.82 8.91 -14.85
C HIS A 34 -27.98 7.58 -14.12
N VAL A 35 -27.59 6.48 -14.77
CA VAL A 35 -27.54 5.16 -14.14
C VAL A 35 -26.27 5.09 -13.28
N GLY A 36 -26.46 4.84 -11.98
CA GLY A 36 -25.37 4.51 -11.08
C GLY A 36 -25.12 3.02 -11.05
N SER A 37 -23.88 2.58 -10.86
CA SER A 37 -23.62 1.21 -10.43
C SER A 37 -22.80 1.24 -9.15
N MET A 38 -23.22 0.42 -8.19
CA MET A 38 -22.47 0.17 -6.97
C MET A 38 -21.86 -1.22 -7.07
N SER A 39 -20.54 -1.29 -6.95
CA SER A 39 -19.83 -2.57 -6.88
C SER A 39 -19.42 -2.85 -5.45
N CYS A 40 -19.90 -3.94 -4.85
CA CYS A 40 -19.44 -4.40 -3.56
C CYS A 40 -18.61 -5.67 -3.72
N ARG A 41 -17.52 -5.75 -2.94
CA ARG A 41 -16.56 -6.85 -2.98
C ARG A 41 -16.61 -7.58 -1.64
N VAL A 42 -16.98 -8.85 -1.67
CA VAL A 42 -17.08 -9.70 -0.47
C VAL A 42 -15.97 -10.73 -0.50
N GLY A 43 -15.26 -10.87 0.62
CA GLY A 43 -14.12 -11.80 0.72
C GLY A 43 -12.88 -11.31 -0.05
N ALA A 44 -12.77 -10.00 -0.31
CA ALA A 44 -11.55 -9.44 -0.88
C ALA A 44 -10.38 -9.59 0.09
N THR A 45 -9.21 -9.94 -0.43
CA THR A 45 -7.98 -10.19 0.36
C THR A 45 -6.91 -9.17 0.03
N GLN A 46 -6.05 -8.87 1.00
CA GLN A 46 -4.93 -7.96 0.82
C GLN A 46 -3.75 -8.70 0.21
N ALA A 47 -3.05 -8.02 -0.71
CA ALA A 47 -1.79 -8.53 -1.22
C ALA A 47 -0.70 -8.41 -0.16
N THR A 48 0.21 -9.39 -0.13
CA THR A 48 1.37 -9.40 0.77
C THR A 48 2.66 -9.50 -0.01
N GLY A 49 3.67 -8.76 0.43
CA GLY A 49 5.05 -8.89 0.00
C GLY A 49 5.97 -9.03 1.21
N ALA A 50 7.26 -9.20 1.00
CA ALA A 50 8.21 -9.27 2.10
C ALA A 50 9.60 -8.76 1.73
N PHE A 51 10.29 -8.19 2.73
CA PHE A 51 11.75 -8.15 2.75
C PHE A 51 12.25 -9.28 3.66
N THR A 52 13.23 -10.05 3.21
CA THR A 52 13.93 -11.04 4.03
C THR A 52 15.37 -10.62 4.18
N ILE A 53 15.72 -10.19 5.39
CA ILE A 53 17.07 -9.76 5.74
C ILE A 53 17.81 -10.97 6.33
N THR A 54 19.00 -11.22 5.81
CA THR A 54 19.89 -12.31 6.21
C THR A 54 21.21 -11.72 6.73
N SER A 55 22.05 -12.55 7.37
CA SER A 55 23.43 -12.18 7.70
C SER A 55 23.53 -10.86 8.50
N THR A 56 24.36 -9.91 8.06
CA THR A 56 24.60 -8.60 8.70
C THR A 56 23.70 -7.49 8.14
N GLY A 57 22.65 -7.85 7.41
CA GLY A 57 21.73 -6.92 6.78
C GLY A 57 22.35 -6.03 5.68
N PRO A 58 21.62 -4.99 5.26
CA PRO A 58 22.01 -4.12 4.14
C PRO A 58 23.17 -3.19 4.50
N ALA A 59 24.09 -2.98 3.55
CA ALA A 59 25.23 -2.07 3.64
C ALA A 59 24.80 -0.60 3.67
N ASN A 60 25.69 0.26 4.12
CA ASN A 60 25.41 1.69 4.23
C ASN A 60 25.15 2.31 2.84
N ASN A 61 24.11 3.15 2.75
CA ASN A 61 23.60 3.80 1.55
C ASN A 61 23.03 2.86 0.48
N GLU A 62 22.86 1.56 0.76
CA GLU A 62 22.09 0.70 -0.14
C GLU A 62 20.60 1.04 -0.06
N THR A 63 19.90 0.77 -1.16
CA THR A 63 18.52 1.21 -1.32
C THR A 63 17.59 0.11 -1.81
N ALA A 64 16.32 0.26 -1.44
CA ALA A 64 15.20 -0.48 -1.99
C ALA A 64 14.11 0.49 -2.43
N VAL A 65 13.18 0.03 -3.28
CA VAL A 65 12.03 0.83 -3.70
C VAL A 65 10.75 0.07 -3.34
N LEU A 66 9.88 0.74 -2.59
CA LEU A 66 8.57 0.24 -2.19
C LEU A 66 7.51 1.24 -2.62
N ALA A 67 6.57 0.82 -3.48
CA ALA A 67 5.48 1.66 -4.00
C ALA A 67 5.96 3.03 -4.54
N GLY A 68 7.16 3.07 -5.14
CA GLY A 68 7.80 4.29 -5.66
C GLY A 68 8.58 5.10 -4.62
N GLN A 69 8.51 4.77 -3.33
CA GLN A 69 9.34 5.36 -2.28
C GLN A 69 10.69 4.65 -2.18
N THR A 70 11.78 5.41 -2.25
CA THR A 70 13.12 4.89 -1.96
C THR A 70 13.32 4.77 -0.45
N LEU A 71 13.78 3.60 -0.01
CA LEU A 71 14.20 3.31 1.35
C LEU A 71 15.72 3.17 1.37
N THR A 72 16.40 3.82 2.31
CA THR A 72 17.88 3.85 2.35
C THR A 72 18.41 3.37 3.70
N ALA A 73 19.33 2.40 3.67
CA ALA A 73 20.03 1.96 4.86
C ALA A 73 21.12 2.98 5.26
N LYS A 74 21.19 3.37 6.54
CA LYS A 74 22.21 4.28 7.07
C LYS A 74 22.93 3.67 8.26
N THR A 75 24.24 3.85 8.34
CA THR A 75 25.03 3.38 9.50
C THR A 75 24.53 3.96 10.81
N SER A 76 24.15 5.24 10.83
CA SER A 76 23.53 5.91 11.97
C SER A 76 22.86 7.20 11.52
N GLY A 77 22.05 7.80 12.39
CA GLY A 77 21.42 9.11 12.13
C GLY A 77 20.34 9.08 11.05
N ALA A 78 19.74 7.91 10.80
CA ALA A 78 18.68 7.77 9.80
C ALA A 78 17.51 8.72 10.06
N VAL A 79 17.12 9.48 9.03
CA VAL A 79 15.93 10.33 9.05
C VAL A 79 14.74 9.54 8.52
N VAL A 80 13.95 9.00 9.43
CA VAL A 80 12.79 8.14 9.11
C VAL A 80 11.81 8.79 8.12
N ALA A 81 11.55 10.09 8.26
CA ALA A 81 10.65 10.82 7.37
C ALA A 81 11.08 10.80 5.89
N ASN A 82 12.38 10.59 5.61
CA ASN A 82 12.95 10.52 4.27
C ASN A 82 13.02 9.08 3.73
N GLY A 83 12.47 8.09 4.45
CA GLY A 83 12.62 6.68 4.11
C GLY A 83 13.96 6.08 4.52
N GLU A 84 14.70 6.73 5.41
CA GLU A 84 15.96 6.20 5.91
C GLU A 84 15.72 5.29 7.14
N PHE A 85 16.49 4.21 7.25
CA PHE A 85 16.47 3.34 8.41
C PHE A 85 17.89 3.02 8.88
N ASN A 86 18.08 2.84 10.19
CA ASN A 86 19.39 2.46 10.71
C ASN A 86 19.66 0.99 10.38
N ARG A 87 20.79 0.69 9.72
CA ARG A 87 21.24 -0.70 9.52
C ARG A 87 21.60 -1.34 10.86
N SER A 88 21.63 -2.66 10.90
CA SER A 88 22.11 -3.44 12.03
C SER A 88 22.71 -4.74 11.52
N ASP A 89 23.78 -5.20 12.17
CA ASP A 89 24.37 -6.51 11.89
C ASP A 89 23.51 -7.67 12.42
N THR A 90 22.43 -7.37 13.15
CA THR A 90 21.44 -8.36 13.58
C THR A 90 20.20 -8.27 12.68
N PRO A 91 19.83 -9.34 11.94
CA PRO A 91 18.68 -9.31 11.03
C PRO A 91 17.38 -8.86 11.68
N ALA A 92 17.08 -9.35 12.89
CA ALA A 92 15.87 -8.98 13.62
C ALA A 92 15.79 -7.47 13.90
N THR A 93 16.91 -6.86 14.32
CA THR A 93 16.99 -5.41 14.58
C THR A 93 16.91 -4.61 13.29
N ALA A 94 17.58 -5.04 12.22
CA ALA A 94 17.51 -4.40 10.91
C ALA A 94 16.08 -4.42 10.36
N ALA A 95 15.39 -5.56 10.49
CA ALA A 95 13.99 -5.72 10.08
C ALA A 95 13.06 -4.82 10.91
N ALA A 96 13.25 -4.75 12.23
CA ALA A 96 12.48 -3.87 13.09
C ALA A 96 12.65 -2.39 12.71
N ASN A 97 13.89 -1.96 12.44
CA ASN A 97 14.18 -0.59 11.99
C ASN A 97 13.52 -0.29 10.64
N LEU A 98 13.62 -1.22 9.68
CA LEU A 98 13.01 -1.07 8.36
C LEU A 98 11.47 -1.00 8.44
N ALA A 99 10.83 -1.88 9.21
CA ALA A 99 9.38 -1.88 9.40
C ALA A 99 8.89 -0.58 10.08
N ALA A 100 9.63 -0.10 11.08
CA ALA A 100 9.33 1.17 11.73
C ALA A 100 9.41 2.33 10.74
N THR A 101 10.44 2.36 9.88
CA THR A 101 10.56 3.38 8.83
C THR A 101 9.40 3.31 7.84
N ILE A 102 9.06 2.12 7.32
CA ILE A 102 7.97 1.95 6.36
C ILE A 102 6.64 2.47 6.91
N ASN A 103 6.34 2.18 8.17
CA ASN A 103 5.08 2.61 8.80
C ASN A 103 5.03 4.11 9.13
N ALA A 104 6.17 4.80 9.14
CA ALA A 104 6.26 6.22 9.49
C ALA A 104 6.36 7.15 8.28
N VAL A 105 6.81 6.65 7.12
CA VAL A 105 6.94 7.46 5.90
C VAL A 105 5.57 7.85 5.35
N ALA A 106 5.32 9.15 5.24
CA ALA A 106 4.01 9.70 4.87
C ALA A 106 3.47 9.20 3.51
N SER A 107 4.34 8.96 2.52
CA SER A 107 3.94 8.43 1.21
C SER A 107 3.50 6.96 1.24
N LEU A 108 3.86 6.21 2.29
CA LEU A 108 3.54 4.79 2.47
C LEU A 108 2.38 4.57 3.46
N VAL A 109 2.11 5.55 4.32
CA VAL A 109 0.98 5.52 5.26
C VAL A 109 -0.34 5.41 4.49
N GLY A 110 -1.10 4.37 4.79
CA GLY A 110 -2.36 4.09 4.08
C GLY A 110 -2.17 3.49 2.69
N VAL A 111 -0.95 3.08 2.34
CA VAL A 111 -0.63 2.27 1.16
C VAL A 111 -0.19 0.87 1.60
N VAL A 112 0.79 0.78 2.49
CA VAL A 112 1.36 -0.49 3.01
C VAL A 112 1.50 -0.44 4.53
N THR A 113 1.31 -1.58 5.19
CA THR A 113 1.66 -1.79 6.59
C THR A 113 2.77 -2.84 6.69
N ALA A 114 3.79 -2.57 7.49
CA ALA A 114 4.93 -3.45 7.69
C ALA A 114 4.95 -4.05 9.11
N VAL A 115 5.23 -5.34 9.22
CA VAL A 115 5.44 -6.05 10.49
C VAL A 115 6.76 -6.81 10.39
N ALA A 116 7.63 -6.65 11.37
CA ALA A 116 8.92 -7.34 11.44
C ALA A 116 8.87 -8.53 12.40
N ASP A 117 9.42 -9.66 11.98
CA ASP A 117 9.68 -10.82 12.83
C ASP A 117 10.93 -11.57 12.37
N ALA A 118 11.84 -11.88 13.29
CA ALA A 118 13.05 -12.70 13.08
C ALA A 118 13.88 -12.40 11.80
N GLY A 119 13.91 -11.15 11.31
CA GLY A 119 14.65 -10.76 10.09
C GLY A 119 13.79 -10.68 8.82
N VAL A 120 12.51 -11.03 8.89
CA VAL A 120 11.53 -10.84 7.81
C VAL A 120 10.67 -9.63 8.13
N VAL A 121 10.47 -8.76 7.14
CA VAL A 121 9.48 -7.68 7.17
C VAL A 121 8.35 -8.05 6.24
N THR A 122 7.22 -8.50 6.80
CA THR A 122 6.00 -8.76 6.05
C THR A 122 5.29 -7.45 5.75
N LEU A 123 5.01 -7.22 4.48
CA LEU A 123 4.32 -6.05 3.97
C LEU A 123 2.90 -6.44 3.57
N THR A 124 1.91 -5.67 4.01
CA THR A 124 0.50 -5.89 3.65
C THR A 124 -0.05 -4.64 2.96
N SER A 125 -0.65 -4.80 1.78
CA SER A 125 -1.37 -3.72 1.11
C SER A 125 -2.56 -3.28 1.96
N SER A 126 -2.69 -1.98 2.19
CA SER A 126 -3.81 -1.39 2.94
C SER A 126 -5.16 -1.63 2.27
N VAL A 127 -5.21 -1.59 0.94
CA VAL A 127 -6.43 -1.79 0.15
C VAL A 127 -6.51 -3.24 -0.27
N PRO A 128 -7.59 -3.97 0.07
CA PRO A 128 -7.83 -5.32 -0.42
C PRO A 128 -8.19 -5.31 -1.90
N GLY A 129 -7.83 -6.39 -2.61
CA GLY A 129 -8.08 -6.53 -4.04
C GLY A 129 -6.82 -6.73 -4.87
N LEU A 130 -7.04 -6.88 -6.18
CA LEU A 130 -5.97 -7.06 -7.15
C LEU A 130 -5.01 -5.86 -7.26
N VAL A 131 -5.45 -4.66 -6.83
CA VAL A 131 -4.64 -3.44 -6.88
C VAL A 131 -3.33 -3.58 -6.08
N GLY A 132 -3.36 -4.29 -4.95
CA GLY A 132 -2.18 -4.50 -4.12
C GLY A 132 -1.09 -5.34 -4.81
N ASN A 133 -1.47 -6.21 -5.75
CA ASN A 133 -0.50 -7.03 -6.51
C ASN A 133 0.34 -6.18 -7.47
N GLY A 134 -0.11 -4.97 -7.81
CA GLY A 134 0.62 -4.04 -8.68
C GLY A 134 1.63 -3.16 -7.94
N LEU A 135 1.75 -3.27 -6.61
CA LEU A 135 2.71 -2.50 -5.84
C LEU A 135 4.13 -2.94 -6.18
N ILE A 136 4.96 -1.97 -6.55
CA ILE A 136 6.37 -2.20 -6.87
C ILE A 136 7.13 -2.47 -5.59
N LEU A 137 7.90 -3.56 -5.58
CA LEU A 137 8.86 -3.87 -4.54
C LEU A 137 10.13 -4.38 -5.22
N THR A 138 11.20 -3.60 -5.14
CA THR A 138 12.53 -3.96 -5.66
C THR A 138 13.60 -3.66 -4.62
N GLU A 139 14.71 -4.37 -4.70
CA GLU A 139 15.84 -4.17 -3.80
C GLU A 139 17.15 -4.15 -4.59
N SER A 140 18.12 -3.41 -4.04
CA SER A 140 19.52 -3.40 -4.47
C SER A 140 20.45 -3.43 -3.25
N MET A 141 20.03 -4.13 -2.20
CA MET A 141 20.69 -4.20 -0.91
C MET A 141 21.31 -5.58 -0.69
N SER A 142 22.56 -5.59 -0.27
CA SER A 142 23.23 -6.79 0.20
C SER A 142 22.46 -7.49 1.33
N ASN A 143 22.56 -8.82 1.35
CA ASN A 143 21.94 -9.69 2.34
C ASN A 143 20.42 -9.51 2.52
N THR A 144 19.75 -8.86 1.57
CA THR A 144 18.30 -8.70 1.58
C THR A 144 17.74 -9.34 0.33
N THR A 145 16.60 -10.00 0.45
CA THR A 145 15.82 -10.47 -0.71
C THR A 145 14.39 -9.99 -0.58
N VAL A 146 13.68 -9.88 -1.70
CA VAL A 146 12.27 -9.46 -1.69
C VAL A 146 11.38 -10.54 -2.27
N THR A 147 10.18 -10.65 -1.70
CA THR A 147 9.07 -11.37 -2.30
C THR A 147 8.06 -10.35 -2.77
N ALA A 148 7.80 -10.32 -4.09
CA ALA A 148 6.88 -9.39 -4.70
C ALA A 148 5.45 -9.51 -4.12
N PHE A 149 4.69 -8.42 -4.17
CA PHE A 149 3.31 -8.42 -3.71
C PHE A 149 2.46 -9.42 -4.51
N SER A 150 1.78 -10.30 -3.81
CA SER A 150 0.89 -11.29 -4.42
C SER A 150 -0.24 -11.69 -3.47
N GLY A 151 -1.16 -12.52 -3.94
CA GLY A 151 -2.24 -13.08 -3.12
C GLY A 151 -3.46 -12.17 -2.92
N GLY A 152 -3.41 -10.91 -3.36
CA GLY A 152 -4.57 -10.03 -3.32
C GLY A 152 -5.65 -10.48 -4.30
N THR A 153 -6.90 -10.56 -3.85
CA THR A 153 -8.06 -10.93 -4.67
C THR A 153 -9.24 -9.99 -4.44
N ASN A 154 -10.05 -9.75 -5.47
CA ASN A 154 -11.27 -8.94 -5.33
C ASN A 154 -12.41 -9.71 -4.63
N GLY A 155 -12.21 -10.98 -4.29
CA GLY A 155 -13.27 -11.86 -3.82
C GLY A 155 -14.41 -11.97 -4.84
N THR A 156 -15.62 -12.13 -4.33
CA THR A 156 -16.84 -12.08 -5.14
C THR A 156 -17.28 -10.64 -5.32
N VAL A 157 -17.49 -10.23 -6.57
CA VAL A 157 -17.96 -8.90 -6.93
C VAL A 157 -19.46 -8.96 -7.19
N TYR A 158 -20.23 -8.16 -6.47
CA TYR A 158 -21.65 -7.94 -6.78
C TYR A 158 -21.81 -6.53 -7.32
N ASN A 159 -22.41 -6.42 -8.49
CA ASN A 159 -22.77 -5.15 -9.08
C ASN A 159 -24.26 -4.93 -8.86
N ILE A 160 -24.61 -3.78 -8.31
CA ILE A 160 -25.98 -3.34 -8.11
C ILE A 160 -26.16 -2.14 -9.01
N ASP A 161 -26.98 -2.31 -10.05
CA ASP A 161 -27.38 -1.22 -10.91
C ASP A 161 -28.46 -0.40 -10.19
N LEU A 162 -28.17 0.88 -9.99
CA LEU A 162 -29.09 1.86 -9.42
C LEU A 162 -29.89 2.43 -10.59
N ALA A 163 -31.08 1.86 -10.79
CA ALA A 163 -32.07 2.34 -11.75
C ALA A 163 -32.70 3.66 -11.30
#